data_AF-A0A0S8K9S2-F1
#
_entry.id   AF-A0A0S8K9S2-F1
#
_cell.length_a   1.000
_cell.length_b   1.000
_cell.length_c   1.000
_cell.angle_alpha   90.00
_cell.angle_beta   90.00
_cell.angle_gamma   90.00
#
_symmetry.space_group_name_H-M   'P 1'
#
loop_
_entity.id
_entity.type
_entity.pdbx_description
1 polymer ?
#
loop_
_entity_poly.entity_id
_entity_poly.type
_entity_poly.pdbx_seq_one_letter_code
_entity_poly.pdbx_strand_id
1 'polypeptide(L)'
;MQAIKDRLPPPHRVEGGILFQYDAPAAQRVNLAGEFNDWGGTLIGPLDPSRDPMTKNEKGIWEIVIPLKPGRYEYKFVLDGGVVWKHDPNNAERVDDGFGGYNSVIVIK
;
A
#
# COMPACT_ATOMS: atom_id res chain seq x y z
N MET A 1 -20.82 3.90 20.94
CA MET A 1 -20.94 2.73 20.06
C MET A 1 -20.03 2.98 18.87
N GLN A 2 -18.89 2.29 18.77
CA GLN A 2 -18.02 2.39 17.61
C GLN A 2 -18.74 1.69 16.46
N ALA A 3 -19.18 2.44 15.44
CA ALA A 3 -19.69 1.82 14.22
C ALA A 3 -18.61 0.87 13.69
N ILE A 4 -19.01 -0.35 13.33
CA ILE A 4 -18.17 -1.26 12.56
C ILE A 4 -17.96 -0.55 11.22
N LYS A 5 -16.86 0.19 11.09
CA LYS A 5 -16.44 0.74 9.80
C LYS A 5 -16.10 -0.50 8.98
N ASP A 6 -16.86 -0.77 7.91
CA ASP A 6 -16.61 -1.92 7.04
C ASP A 6 -15.11 -1.94 6.69
N ARG A 7 -14.42 -3.00 7.10
CA ARG A 7 -12.99 -3.16 6.88
C ARG A 7 -12.77 -3.21 5.37
N LEU A 8 -11.79 -2.45 4.87
CA LEU A 8 -11.41 -2.55 3.47
C LEU A 8 -10.97 -4.00 3.17
N PRO A 9 -11.27 -4.55 2.00
CA PRO A 9 -10.72 -5.84 1.60
C PRO A 9 -9.19 -5.74 1.51
N PRO A 10 -8.46 -6.85 1.73
CA PRO A 10 -7.05 -6.91 1.35
C PRO A 10 -6.91 -6.71 -0.16
N PRO A 11 -5.68 -6.47 -0.67
CA PRO A 11 -5.48 -6.29 -2.09
C PRO A 11 -6.00 -7.48 -2.89
N HIS A 12 -6.76 -7.20 -3.94
CA HIS A 12 -7.49 -8.21 -4.69
C HIS A 12 -7.53 -7.88 -6.17
N ARG A 13 -7.80 -8.90 -6.99
CA ARG A 13 -7.87 -8.76 -8.44
C ARG A 13 -9.08 -7.91 -8.84
N VAL A 14 -8.84 -6.99 -9.76
CA VAL A 14 -9.84 -6.17 -10.45
C VAL A 14 -9.48 -6.10 -11.95
N GLU A 15 -10.29 -5.43 -12.75
CA GLU A 15 -9.91 -5.12 -14.13
C GLU A 15 -8.61 -4.29 -14.14
N GLY A 16 -7.63 -4.71 -14.96
CA GLY A 16 -6.34 -4.03 -15.10
C GLY A 16 -5.26 -4.41 -14.09
N GLY A 17 -5.56 -5.14 -13.01
CA GLY A 17 -4.53 -5.59 -12.07
C GLY A 17 -5.02 -5.93 -10.67
N ILE A 18 -4.23 -5.50 -9.68
CA ILE A 18 -4.51 -5.67 -8.26
C ILE A 18 -4.85 -4.31 -7.67
N LEU A 19 -6.03 -4.19 -7.06
CA LEU A 19 -6.45 -3.00 -6.34
C LEU A 19 -5.83 -3.01 -4.94
N PHE A 20 -5.12 -1.94 -4.60
CA PHE A 20 -4.65 -1.64 -3.26
C PHE A 20 -5.46 -0.47 -2.69
N GLN A 21 -5.87 -0.57 -1.43
CA GLN A 21 -6.67 0.44 -0.75
C GLN A 21 -6.11 0.77 0.63
N TYR A 22 -6.18 2.04 1.04
CA TYR A 22 -5.74 2.47 2.37
C TYR A 22 -6.61 3.59 2.94
N ASP A 23 -7.15 3.40 4.14
CA ASP A 23 -8.00 4.38 4.83
C ASP A 23 -7.13 5.41 5.57
N ALA A 24 -6.95 6.59 4.98
CA ALA A 24 -6.15 7.67 5.55
C ALA A 24 -6.75 9.05 5.20
N PRO A 25 -7.90 9.42 5.80
CA PRO A 25 -8.60 10.66 5.47
C PRO A 25 -7.80 11.91 5.84
N ALA A 26 -6.85 11.82 6.78
CA ALA A 26 -5.99 12.95 7.16
C ALA A 26 -4.72 13.10 6.29
N ALA A 27 -4.30 12.04 5.59
CA ALA A 27 -3.11 12.09 4.75
C ALA A 27 -3.31 13.08 3.58
N GLN A 28 -2.22 13.73 3.18
CA GLN A 28 -2.16 14.63 2.04
C GLN A 28 -1.60 13.93 0.80
N ARG A 29 -0.78 12.90 0.99
CA ARG A 29 -0.25 12.06 -0.07
C ARG A 29 -0.11 10.63 0.43
N VAL A 30 -0.44 9.67 -0.42
CA VAL A 30 -0.11 8.27 -0.20
C VAL A 30 0.52 7.71 -1.46
N ASN A 31 1.67 7.07 -1.31
CA ASN A 31 2.31 6.28 -2.36
C ASN A 31 2.25 4.80 -1.96
N LEU A 32 2.11 3.94 -2.95
CA LEU A 32 2.32 2.51 -2.77
C LEU A 32 3.82 2.21 -3.00
N ALA A 33 4.45 1.51 -2.08
CA ALA A 33 5.84 1.08 -2.20
C ALA A 33 5.94 -0.42 -1.99
N GLY A 34 6.70 -1.11 -2.84
CA GLY A 34 6.93 -2.54 -2.70
C GLY A 34 8.06 -3.02 -3.59
N GLU A 35 8.30 -4.33 -3.57
CA GLU A 35 9.37 -4.96 -4.36
C GLU A 35 9.21 -4.70 -5.87
N PHE A 36 7.98 -4.51 -6.36
CA PHE A 36 7.69 -4.27 -7.77
C PHE A 36 8.02 -2.85 -8.27
N ASN A 37 8.33 -1.91 -7.37
CA ASN A 37 8.66 -0.52 -7.73
C ASN A 37 9.88 0.04 -6.98
N ASP A 38 10.80 -0.86 -6.59
CA ASP A 38 12.01 -0.54 -5.83
C ASP A 38 11.70 0.24 -4.54
N TRP A 39 10.63 -0.15 -3.84
CA TRP A 39 10.18 0.51 -2.62
C TRP A 39 9.99 2.02 -2.80
N GLY A 40 9.34 2.42 -3.89
CA GLY A 40 9.13 3.84 -4.22
C GLY A 40 10.43 4.59 -4.54
N GLY A 41 11.44 3.89 -5.05
CA GLY A 41 12.75 4.46 -5.41
C GLY A 41 13.76 4.54 -4.27
N THR A 42 13.41 4.04 -3.08
CA THR A 42 14.28 4.14 -1.90
C THR A 42 15.55 3.29 -1.99
N LEU A 43 15.59 2.32 -2.91
CA LEU A 43 16.81 1.53 -3.17
C LEU A 43 17.95 2.35 -3.77
N ILE A 44 17.66 3.47 -4.43
CA ILE A 44 18.65 4.32 -5.13
C ILE A 44 18.65 5.78 -4.67
N GLY A 45 17.83 6.13 -3.67
CA GLY A 45 17.68 7.51 -3.22
C GLY A 45 16.59 7.69 -2.16
N PRO A 46 16.12 8.92 -1.91
CA PRO A 46 14.91 9.13 -1.12
C PRO A 46 13.66 8.64 -1.87
N LEU A 47 12.53 8.55 -1.16
CA LEU A 47 11.24 8.27 -1.79
C LEU A 47 10.97 9.24 -2.95
N ASP A 48 10.66 8.72 -4.12
CA ASP A 48 10.20 9.49 -5.26
C ASP A 48 8.67 9.63 -5.21
N PRO A 49 8.13 10.84 -4.94
CA PRO A 49 6.70 11.04 -4.77
C PRO A 49 5.89 10.84 -6.07
N SER A 50 6.56 10.70 -7.21
CA SER A 50 5.94 10.42 -8.51
C SER A 50 5.75 8.93 -8.80
N ARG A 51 6.37 8.04 -8.01
CA ARG A 51 6.22 6.59 -8.16
C ARG A 51 4.96 6.09 -7.46
N ASP A 52 4.06 5.49 -8.24
CA ASP A 52 2.80 4.90 -7.78
C ASP A 52 2.03 5.74 -6.73
N PRO A 53 1.77 7.04 -7.01
CA PRO A 53 0.90 7.85 -6.17
C PRO A 53 -0.53 7.33 -6.22
N MET A 54 -1.15 7.18 -5.06
CA MET A 54 -2.53 6.72 -4.94
C MET A 54 -3.52 7.89 -5.11
N THR A 55 -4.74 7.59 -5.54
CA THR A 55 -5.82 8.58 -5.65
C THR A 55 -6.77 8.47 -4.46
N LYS A 56 -7.06 9.61 -3.81
CA LYS A 56 -8.01 9.65 -2.69
C LYS A 56 -9.42 9.87 -3.20
N ASN A 57 -10.35 9.00 -2.80
CA ASN A 57 -11.78 9.17 -3.08
C ASN A 57 -12.48 10.04 -2.02
N GLU A 58 -13.76 10.35 -2.24
CA GLU A 58 -14.58 11.22 -1.37
C GLU A 58 -14.72 10.71 0.07
N LYS A 59 -14.50 9.40 0.30
CA LYS A 59 -14.56 8.77 1.63
C LYS A 59 -13.21 8.82 2.37
N GLY A 60 -12.17 9.38 1.74
CA GLY A 60 -10.82 9.44 2.29
C GLY A 60 -10.03 8.14 2.15
N ILE A 61 -10.50 7.22 1.31
CA ILE A 61 -9.79 5.98 0.98
C ILE A 61 -8.89 6.25 -0.22
N TRP A 62 -7.63 5.87 -0.10
CA TRP A 62 -6.62 5.95 -1.15
C TRP A 62 -6.61 4.67 -1.96
N GLU A 63 -6.57 4.77 -3.28
CA GLU A 63 -6.73 3.64 -4.20
C GLU A 63 -5.70 3.70 -5.34
N ILE A 64 -5.19 2.54 -5.74
CA ILE A 64 -4.37 2.36 -6.95
C ILE A 64 -4.51 0.93 -7.47
N VAL A 65 -4.48 0.76 -8.79
CA VAL A 65 -4.46 -0.56 -9.44
C VAL A 65 -3.10 -0.79 -10.06
N ILE A 66 -2.41 -1.87 -9.67
CA ILE A 66 -1.10 -2.24 -10.20
C ILE A 66 -1.18 -3.54 -11.00
N PRO A 67 -0.68 -3.57 -12.26
CA PRO A 67 -0.63 -4.78 -13.07
C PRO A 67 0.52 -5.71 -12.62
N LEU A 68 0.32 -6.45 -11.53
CA LEU A 68 1.29 -7.42 -11.02
C LEU A 68 1.18 -8.78 -11.73
N LYS A 69 2.33 -9.34 -12.09
CA LYS A 69 2.45 -10.73 -12.58
C LYS A 69 2.26 -11.72 -11.42
N PRO A 70 2.01 -13.02 -11.70
CA PRO A 70 2.08 -14.05 -10.68
C PRO A 70 3.41 -14.02 -9.93
N GLY A 71 3.36 -14.13 -8.61
CA GLY A 71 4.52 -13.94 -7.73
C GLY A 71 4.13 -13.62 -6.29
N ARG A 72 5.13 -13.59 -5.41
CA ARG A 72 5.02 -13.08 -4.04
C ARG A 72 5.68 -11.71 -3.99
N TYR A 73 4.98 -10.72 -3.47
CA TYR A 73 5.49 -9.36 -3.33
C TYR A 73 5.29 -8.82 -1.92
N GLU A 74 6.28 -8.11 -1.42
CA GLU A 74 6.19 -7.30 -0.21
C GLU A 74 5.85 -5.85 -0.54
N TYR A 75 5.05 -5.21 0.30
CA TYR A 75 4.61 -3.83 0.10
C TYR A 75 4.23 -3.11 1.41
N LYS A 76 4.18 -1.78 1.32
CA LYS A 76 3.72 -0.82 2.34
C LYS A 76 3.06 0.39 1.69
N PHE A 77 2.30 1.12 2.49
CA PHE A 77 1.80 2.46 2.18
C PHE A 77 2.72 3.52 2.79
N VAL A 78 3.08 4.51 1.98
CA VAL A 78 3.98 5.59 2.37
C VAL A 78 3.20 6.89 2.40
N LEU A 79 3.02 7.44 3.59
CA LEU A 79 2.22 8.63 3.83
C LEU A 79 3.09 9.88 3.84
N ASP A 80 2.49 10.98 3.36
CA ASP A 80 2.98 12.34 3.51
C ASP A 80 4.44 12.51 3.06
N GLY A 81 4.80 11.88 1.93
CA GLY A 81 6.11 12.05 1.30
C GLY A 81 7.27 11.27 1.95
N GLY A 82 6.98 10.17 2.64
CA GLY A 82 8.02 9.31 3.23
C GLY A 82 8.18 9.43 4.73
N VAL A 83 7.36 10.26 5.38
CA VAL A 83 7.42 10.48 6.83
C VAL A 83 6.95 9.24 7.59
N VAL A 84 5.94 8.54 7.06
CA VAL A 84 5.32 7.41 7.76
C VAL A 84 5.13 6.24 6.81
N TRP A 85 5.69 5.09 7.20
CA TRP A 85 5.55 3.81 6.49
C TRP A 85 4.59 2.91 7.26
N LYS A 86 3.56 2.41 6.59
CA LYS A 86 2.51 1.58 7.19
C LYS A 86 2.33 0.29 6.39
N HIS A 87 2.32 -0.83 7.09
CA HIS A 87 1.77 -2.06 6.53
C HIS A 87 0.27 -1.90 6.31
N ASP A 88 -0.29 -2.71 5.43
CA ASP A 88 -1.74 -2.82 5.27
C ASP A 88 -2.36 -3.45 6.53
N PRO A 89 -3.16 -2.71 7.32
CA PRO A 89 -3.86 -3.28 8.47
C PRO A 89 -4.96 -4.26 8.05
N ASN A 90 -5.34 -4.29 6.77
CA ASN A 90 -6.39 -5.15 6.23
C ASN A 90 -5.87 -6.47 5.66
N ASN A 91 -4.56 -6.57 5.45
CA ASN A 91 -3.90 -7.79 5.02
C ASN A 91 -3.31 -8.55 6.21
N ALA A 92 -3.78 -9.78 6.44
CA ALA A 92 -3.26 -10.63 7.50
C ALA A 92 -1.85 -11.17 7.18
N GLU A 93 -1.56 -11.36 5.89
CA GLU A 93 -0.26 -11.86 5.43
C GLU A 93 0.78 -10.75 5.51
N ARG A 94 1.78 -10.96 6.36
CA ARG A 94 2.84 -10.00 6.63
C ARG A 94 4.12 -10.70 7.07
N VAL A 95 5.25 -10.01 6.91
CA VAL A 95 6.57 -10.46 7.34
C VAL A 95 7.26 -9.34 8.13
N ASP A 96 8.14 -9.69 9.06
CA ASP A 96 8.98 -8.73 9.78
C ASP A 96 9.82 -7.92 8.78
N ASP A 97 9.93 -6.61 8.99
CA ASP A 97 10.67 -5.72 8.10
C ASP A 97 12.13 -5.48 8.50
N GLY A 98 12.58 -6.03 9.63
CA GLY A 98 13.92 -5.83 10.19
C GLY A 98 14.10 -4.53 10.98
N PHE A 99 13.07 -3.69 11.07
CA PHE A 99 13.10 -2.36 11.72
C PHE A 99 12.05 -2.23 12.84
N GLY A 100 11.55 -3.36 13.35
CA GLY A 100 10.53 -3.41 14.40
C GLY A 100 9.10 -3.20 13.89
N GLY A 101 8.89 -3.24 12.58
CA GLY A 101 7.60 -3.21 11.92
C GLY A 101 7.34 -4.46 11.06
N TYR A 102 6.44 -4.32 10.09
CA TYR A 102 6.09 -5.39 9.17
C TYR A 102 5.95 -4.85 7.75
N ASN A 103 6.30 -5.65 6.76
CA ASN A 103 5.83 -5.51 5.39
C ASN A 103 4.59 -6.36 5.19
N SER A 104 3.62 -5.88 4.42
CA SER A 104 2.48 -6.71 3.98
C SER A 104 2.91 -7.57 2.80
N VAL A 105 2.37 -8.79 2.71
CA VAL A 105 2.72 -9.75 1.66
C VAL A 105 1.49 -10.03 0.80
N ILE A 106 1.64 -9.98 -0.51
CA ILE A 106 0.63 -10.41 -1.46
C ILE A 106 1.15 -11.53 -2.34
N VAL A 107 0.33 -12.56 -2.54
CA VAL A 107 0.65 -13.69 -3.43
C VAL A 107 -0.35 -13.72 -4.57
N ILE A 108 0.16 -13.50 -5.79
CA ILE A 108 -0.59 -13.53 -7.03
C ILE A 108 -0.38 -14.90 -7.67
N LYS A 109 -1.48 -15.64 -7.85
CA LYS A 109 -1.51 -16.97 -8.47
C LYS A 109 -1.98 -16.91 -9.90
#